data_AF-A0A9E2FJ74-F1
#
_entry.id   AF-A0A9E2FJ74-F1
#
_cell.length_a   1.000
_cell.length_b   1.000
_cell.length_c   1.000
_cell.angle_alpha   90.00
_cell.angle_beta   90.00
_cell.angle_gamma   90.00
#
_symmetry.space_group_name_H-M   'P 1'
#
loop_
_entity.id
_entity.type
_entity.pdbx_description
1 polymer ?
#
loop_
_entity_poly.entity_id
_entity_poly.type
_entity_poly.pdbx_seq_one_letter_code
_entity_poly.pdbx_strand_id
1 'polypeptide(L)'
;MENNLSPVEKWQANFEQQPSEALDRLLMGRAYMGWLNRNDTDEILYRLFHMADKNRLIALDKAMQSWFIRYWESVPSSISASRWDEILQNAFSTVIRLNLQETQDWLLKNYSRARVWLRSLYLCPAGDPEADLLRTLALCQHNQGLLSLWMRLCRLEEDRPLHFASMGLLGLRKLPDENGKPPGGLPEVVFSGIVNLANVIGKQVRPEKEGKEFWFLEVRAIMARYPRTSHYWTEHFLPLVSSEPDSTAAKWLGKLIPKLKAVLEGHQQWPKATQFLRRVPLEETNDMIAMLKKKE
;
A
#
# COMPACT_ATOMS: atom_id res chain seq x y z
N MET A 1 16.08 48.42 -8.83
CA MET A 1 15.81 47.33 -9.79
C MET A 1 15.17 46.21 -8.99
N GLU A 2 13.84 46.09 -9.03
CA GLU A 2 13.16 44.95 -8.42
C GLU A 2 13.56 43.71 -9.22
N ASN A 3 14.20 42.74 -8.56
CA ASN A 3 14.49 41.45 -9.18
C ASN A 3 13.16 40.82 -9.59
N ASN A 4 12.92 40.74 -10.90
CA ASN A 4 11.76 40.05 -11.47
C ASN A 4 11.94 38.54 -11.35
N LEU A 5 11.90 38.05 -10.12
CA LEU A 5 11.83 36.62 -9.83
C LEU A 5 10.52 36.07 -10.41
N SER A 6 10.62 34.93 -11.07
CA SER A 6 9.46 34.12 -11.47
C SER A 6 8.64 33.71 -10.24
N PRO A 7 7.35 33.35 -10.41
CA PRO A 7 6.53 32.89 -9.30
C PRO A 7 7.14 31.72 -8.50
N VAL A 8 7.83 30.80 -9.20
CA VAL A 8 8.52 29.67 -8.58
C VAL A 8 9.71 30.12 -7.75
N GLU A 9 10.55 31.02 -8.27
CA GLU A 9 11.69 31.58 -7.52
C GLU A 9 11.22 32.38 -6.30
N LYS A 10 10.11 33.13 -6.43
CA LYS A 10 9.48 33.83 -5.29
C LYS A 10 9.01 32.84 -4.22
N TRP A 11 8.36 31.75 -4.61
CA TRP A 11 7.93 30.73 -3.67
C TRP A 11 9.13 30.03 -3.01
N GLN A 12 10.19 29.70 -3.77
CA GLN A 12 11.41 29.11 -3.23
C GLN A 12 12.11 30.03 -2.24
N ALA A 13 12.25 31.32 -2.55
CA ALA A 13 12.80 32.31 -1.63
C ALA A 13 11.98 32.42 -0.33
N ASN A 14 10.64 32.38 -0.43
CA ASN A 14 9.76 32.33 0.74
C ASN A 14 9.93 31.02 1.53
N PHE A 15 10.11 29.89 0.85
CA PHE A 15 10.34 28.60 1.49
C PHE A 15 11.67 28.57 2.24
N GLU A 16 12.73 29.17 1.71
CA GLU A 16 14.03 29.28 2.40
C GLU A 16 13.96 30.09 3.69
N GLN A 17 13.08 31.10 3.74
CA GLN A 17 12.90 31.94 4.92
C GLN A 17 11.88 31.35 5.91
N GLN A 18 10.78 30.79 5.41
CA GLN A 18 9.64 30.33 6.20
C GLN A 18 9.06 29.00 5.63
N PRO A 19 9.78 27.86 5.79
CA PRO A 19 9.42 26.59 5.15
C PRO A 19 7.97 26.14 5.43
N SER A 20 7.55 26.19 6.70
CA SER A 20 6.22 25.72 7.12
C SER A 20 5.08 26.56 6.54
N GLU A 21 5.25 27.89 6.46
CA GLU A 21 4.22 28.78 5.91
C GLU A 21 4.17 28.69 4.38
N ALA A 22 5.32 28.62 3.72
CA ALA A 22 5.39 28.46 2.26
C ALA A 22 4.77 27.11 1.81
N LEU A 23 5.05 26.02 2.55
CA LEU A 23 4.47 24.71 2.30
C LEU A 23 2.96 24.71 2.55
N ASP A 24 2.49 25.28 3.67
CA ASP A 24 1.06 25.41 3.97
C ASP A 24 0.33 26.14 2.85
N ARG A 25 0.84 27.30 2.41
CA ARG A 25 0.25 28.06 1.30
C ARG A 25 0.20 27.24 0.01
N LEU A 26 1.22 26.43 -0.28
CA LEU A 26 1.23 25.58 -1.46
C LEU A 26 0.18 24.46 -1.37
N LEU A 27 0.19 23.67 -0.29
CA LEU A 27 -0.77 22.58 -0.07
C LEU A 27 -2.21 23.09 -0.08
N MET A 28 -2.46 24.25 0.53
CA MET A 28 -3.78 24.87 0.56
C MET A 28 -4.20 25.54 -0.75
N GLY A 29 -3.39 25.46 -1.82
CA GLY A 29 -3.68 26.08 -3.13
C GLY A 29 -3.66 27.61 -3.11
N ARG A 30 -3.00 28.23 -2.13
CA ARG A 30 -2.88 29.69 -1.95
C ARG A 30 -1.57 30.26 -2.53
N ALA A 31 -0.64 29.40 -2.94
CA ALA A 31 0.59 29.80 -3.63
C ALA A 31 0.39 29.76 -5.16
N TYR A 32 0.82 30.82 -5.85
CA TYR A 32 0.85 30.85 -7.31
C TYR A 32 2.21 30.37 -7.83
N MET A 33 2.23 29.27 -8.56
CA MET A 33 3.43 28.65 -9.14
C MET A 33 3.57 28.89 -10.66
N GLY A 34 2.79 29.83 -11.21
CA GLY A 34 2.82 30.11 -12.64
C GLY A 34 2.34 28.91 -13.46
N TRP A 35 3.13 28.49 -14.44
CA TRP A 35 2.80 27.37 -15.32
C TRP A 35 2.70 26.03 -14.57
N LEU A 36 3.34 25.89 -13.41
CA LEU A 36 3.28 24.68 -12.58
C LEU A 36 1.93 24.47 -11.88
N ASN A 37 1.04 25.47 -11.83
CA ASN A 37 -0.31 25.30 -11.26
C ASN A 37 -1.17 24.27 -12.02
N ARG A 38 -0.71 23.77 -13.17
CA ARG A 38 -1.36 22.68 -13.91
C ARG A 38 -1.01 21.29 -13.38
N ASN A 39 -0.04 21.19 -12.49
CA ASN A 39 0.44 19.96 -11.89
C ASN A 39 -0.17 19.78 -10.49
N ASP A 40 -0.28 18.53 -10.06
CA ASP A 40 -0.65 18.20 -8.70
C ASP A 40 0.45 18.66 -7.73
N THR A 41 0.07 18.93 -6.48
CA THR A 41 1.00 19.54 -5.51
C THR A 41 2.16 18.60 -5.18
N ASP A 42 1.93 17.29 -5.16
CA ASP A 42 2.98 16.29 -4.96
C ASP A 42 4.00 16.29 -6.12
N GLU A 43 3.55 16.50 -7.35
CA GLU A 43 4.40 16.61 -8.53
C GLU A 43 5.21 17.91 -8.51
N ILE A 44 4.59 19.03 -8.12
CA ILE A 44 5.30 20.31 -7.92
C ILE A 44 6.42 20.11 -6.89
N LEU A 45 6.10 19.57 -5.71
CA LEU A 45 7.07 19.34 -4.64
C LEU A 45 8.17 18.36 -5.09
N TYR A 46 7.81 17.28 -5.77
CA TYR A 46 8.80 16.34 -6.32
C TYR A 46 9.76 17.04 -7.29
N ARG A 47 9.25 17.79 -8.26
CA ARG A 47 10.07 18.53 -9.24
C ARG A 47 11.04 19.50 -8.55
N LEU A 48 10.61 20.18 -7.49
CA LEU A 48 11.42 21.16 -6.78
C LEU A 48 12.47 20.53 -5.84
N PHE A 49 12.22 19.34 -5.30
CA PHE A 49 13.01 18.77 -4.20
C PHE A 49 13.73 17.44 -4.50
N HIS A 50 13.38 16.69 -5.55
CA HIS A 50 14.00 15.38 -5.82
C HIS A 50 15.52 15.43 -6.06
N MET A 51 16.04 16.59 -6.48
CA MET A 51 17.48 16.88 -6.64
C MET A 51 17.97 18.00 -5.70
N ALA A 52 17.17 18.39 -4.70
CA ALA A 52 17.58 19.42 -3.76
C ALA A 52 18.69 18.90 -2.84
N ASP A 53 19.47 19.82 -2.28
CA ASP A 53 20.46 19.47 -1.26
C ASP A 53 19.78 18.96 0.03
N LYS A 54 20.58 18.30 0.86
CA LYS A 54 20.12 17.66 2.09
C LYS A 54 19.46 18.66 3.05
N ASN A 55 19.93 19.90 3.14
CA ASN A 55 19.37 20.87 4.09
C ASN A 55 17.97 21.30 3.67
N ARG A 56 17.76 21.51 2.36
CA ARG A 56 16.42 21.82 1.81
C ARG A 56 15.44 20.67 2.00
N LEU A 57 15.89 19.43 1.81
CA LEU A 57 15.05 18.25 2.07
C LEU A 57 14.70 18.12 3.57
N ILE A 58 15.65 18.35 4.47
CA ILE A 58 15.37 18.37 5.92
C ILE A 58 14.37 19.48 6.28
N ALA A 59 14.49 20.66 5.69
CA ALA A 59 13.55 21.75 5.91
C ALA A 59 12.13 21.39 5.42
N LEU A 60 12.01 20.73 4.26
CA LEU A 60 10.73 20.24 3.74
C LEU A 60 10.12 19.17 4.64
N ASP A 61 10.92 18.21 5.10
CA ASP A 61 10.47 17.14 5.98
C ASP A 61 9.89 17.72 7.29
N LYS A 62 10.63 18.62 7.94
CA LYS A 62 10.16 19.31 9.16
C LYS A 62 8.92 20.16 8.93
N ALA A 63 8.84 20.85 7.79
CA ALA A 63 7.68 21.63 7.41
C ALA A 63 6.45 20.73 7.19
N MET A 64 6.62 19.60 6.51
CA MET A 64 5.56 18.62 6.25
C MET A 64 5.08 17.97 7.54
N GLN A 65 6.00 17.55 8.42
CA GLN A 65 5.65 17.02 9.74
C GLN A 65 4.88 18.06 10.57
N SER A 66 5.35 19.31 10.60
CA SER A 66 4.66 20.41 11.30
C SER A 66 3.26 20.67 10.73
N TRP A 67 3.10 20.57 9.40
CA TRP A 67 1.82 20.70 8.73
C TRP A 67 0.87 19.58 9.13
N PHE A 68 1.33 18.32 9.12
CA PHE A 68 0.53 17.21 9.62
C PHE A 68 0.15 17.39 11.08
N ILE A 69 1.08 17.77 11.97
CA ILE A 69 0.80 18.03 13.39
C ILE A 69 -0.30 19.09 13.54
N ARG A 70 -0.23 20.17 12.76
CA ARG A 70 -1.19 21.28 12.83
C ARG A 70 -2.61 20.85 12.43
N TYR A 71 -2.73 20.06 11.37
CA TYR A 71 -4.02 19.67 10.80
C TYR A 71 -4.43 18.22 11.12
N TRP A 72 -3.66 17.53 11.96
CA TRP A 72 -4.03 16.22 12.44
C TRP A 72 -5.34 16.34 13.19
N GLU A 73 -6.34 15.55 12.81
CA GLU A 73 -7.64 15.54 13.50
C GLU A 73 -8.46 16.83 13.39
N SER A 74 -8.11 17.69 12.43
CA SER A 74 -8.90 18.89 12.15
C SER A 74 -9.00 19.15 10.65
N VAL A 75 -10.20 19.51 10.20
CA VAL A 75 -10.43 20.01 8.84
C VAL A 75 -10.59 21.53 8.95
N PRO A 76 -9.81 22.33 8.21
CA PRO A 76 -10.02 23.77 8.19
C PRO A 76 -11.43 24.12 7.70
N SER A 77 -12.16 24.96 8.43
CA SER A 77 -13.56 25.32 8.12
C SER A 77 -13.76 26.01 6.75
N SER A 78 -12.68 26.51 6.16
CA SER A 78 -12.68 27.16 4.83
C SER A 78 -12.52 26.18 3.66
N ILE A 79 -12.36 24.88 3.93
CA ILE A 79 -12.04 23.86 2.92
C ILE A 79 -13.14 22.80 2.88
N SER A 80 -13.61 22.43 1.68
CA SER A 80 -14.55 21.34 1.50
C SER A 80 -13.90 19.99 1.80
N ALA A 81 -14.68 18.98 2.21
CA ALA A 81 -14.16 17.64 2.44
C ALA A 81 -13.43 17.05 1.22
N SER A 82 -13.96 17.26 0.01
CA SER A 82 -13.34 16.80 -1.24
C SER A 82 -11.98 17.45 -1.50
N ARG A 83 -11.86 18.75 -1.26
CA ARG A 83 -10.59 19.45 -1.42
C ARG A 83 -9.60 19.04 -0.34
N TRP A 84 -10.08 18.79 0.88
CA TRP A 84 -9.24 18.34 1.97
C TRP A 84 -8.66 16.94 1.73
N ASP A 85 -9.46 16.02 1.21
CA ASP A 85 -9.03 14.69 0.76
C ASP A 85 -7.89 14.78 -0.27
N GLU A 86 -8.06 15.60 -1.32
CA GLU A 86 -7.02 15.83 -2.33
C GLU A 86 -5.72 16.40 -1.74
N ILE A 87 -5.83 17.31 -0.76
CA ILE A 87 -4.67 17.88 -0.06
C ILE A 87 -3.95 16.79 0.74
N LEU A 88 -4.68 15.95 1.48
CA LEU A 88 -4.11 14.83 2.22
C LEU A 88 -3.44 13.82 1.30
N GLN A 89 -4.09 13.46 0.19
CA GLN A 89 -3.53 12.54 -0.81
C GLN A 89 -2.20 13.08 -1.37
N ASN A 90 -2.15 14.36 -1.73
CA ASN A 90 -0.93 15.02 -2.20
C ASN A 90 0.16 15.05 -1.13
N ALA A 91 -0.18 15.36 0.12
CA ALA A 91 0.77 15.36 1.23
C ALA A 91 1.35 13.96 1.47
N PHE A 92 0.50 12.92 1.52
CA PHE A 92 0.91 11.52 1.65
C PHE A 92 1.80 11.06 0.49
N SER A 93 1.42 11.35 -0.76
CA SER A 93 2.22 11.04 -1.95
C SER A 93 3.60 11.71 -1.88
N THR A 94 3.66 12.98 -1.45
CA THR A 94 4.91 13.73 -1.29
C THR A 94 5.85 13.04 -0.29
N VAL A 95 5.34 12.62 0.87
CA VAL A 95 6.11 11.93 1.92
C VAL A 95 6.79 10.67 1.39
N ILE A 96 6.08 9.89 0.56
CA ILE A 96 6.61 8.67 -0.07
C ILE A 96 7.65 9.03 -1.14
N ARG A 97 7.30 9.90 -2.09
CA ARG A 97 8.13 10.20 -3.27
C ARG A 97 9.46 10.86 -2.93
N LEU A 98 9.48 11.70 -1.90
CA LEU A 98 10.66 12.43 -1.45
C LEU A 98 11.36 11.79 -0.25
N ASN A 99 10.84 10.65 0.23
CA ASN A 99 11.37 9.92 1.38
C ASN A 99 11.58 10.81 2.63
N LEU A 100 10.52 11.51 3.05
CA LEU A 100 10.53 12.44 4.18
C LEU A 100 10.54 11.67 5.53
N GLN A 101 11.71 11.21 5.97
CA GLN A 101 11.87 10.26 7.07
C GLN A 101 11.27 10.72 8.41
N GLU A 102 11.48 11.97 8.83
CA GLU A 102 10.94 12.47 10.11
C GLU A 102 9.41 12.49 10.09
N THR A 103 8.81 12.85 8.94
CA THR A 103 7.37 12.79 8.73
C THR A 103 6.87 11.34 8.72
N GLN A 104 7.57 10.43 8.03
CA GLN A 104 7.22 9.00 8.00
C GLN A 104 7.19 8.39 9.40
N ASP A 105 8.25 8.63 10.19
CA ASP A 105 8.35 8.12 11.56
C ASP A 105 7.24 8.66 12.46
N TRP A 106 6.86 9.93 12.26
CA TRP A 106 5.76 10.54 12.98
C TRP A 106 4.42 9.91 12.60
N LEU A 107 4.16 9.69 11.31
CA LEU A 107 2.94 9.01 10.84
C LEU A 107 2.86 7.58 11.41
N LEU A 108 3.96 6.83 11.40
CA LEU A 108 4.04 5.47 11.96
C LEU A 108 3.78 5.42 13.47
N LYS A 109 4.09 6.48 14.21
CA LYS A 109 3.82 6.57 15.66
C LYS A 109 2.37 7.00 15.96
N ASN A 110 1.74 7.78 15.09
CA ASN A 110 0.46 8.44 15.37
C ASN A 110 -0.73 7.90 14.56
N TYR A 111 -0.53 6.89 13.71
CA TYR A 111 -1.56 6.42 12.79
C TYR A 111 -2.85 5.91 13.46
N SER A 112 -2.76 5.31 14.64
CA SER A 112 -3.89 4.61 15.26
C SER A 112 -5.08 5.54 15.49
N ARG A 113 -4.81 6.72 16.06
CA ARG A 113 -5.81 7.77 16.32
C ARG A 113 -6.28 8.42 15.03
N ALA A 114 -5.34 8.68 14.11
CA ALA A 114 -5.61 9.28 12.81
C ALA A 114 -6.60 8.48 11.99
N ARG A 115 -6.47 7.16 11.96
CA ARG A 115 -7.36 6.28 11.20
C ARG A 115 -8.82 6.38 11.64
N VAL A 116 -9.07 6.58 12.94
CA VAL A 116 -10.44 6.75 13.45
C VAL A 116 -11.03 8.06 12.93
N TRP A 117 -10.24 9.14 12.96
CA TRP A 117 -10.65 10.44 12.45
C TRP A 117 -10.86 10.43 10.92
N LEU A 118 -9.88 9.94 10.16
CA LEU A 118 -9.91 9.91 8.69
C LEU A 118 -11.08 9.09 8.14
N ARG A 119 -11.54 8.07 8.87
CA ARG A 119 -12.73 7.31 8.49
C ARG A 119 -13.99 8.18 8.41
N SER A 120 -14.09 9.22 9.23
CA SER A 120 -15.23 10.16 9.18
C SER A 120 -15.21 11.06 7.95
N LEU A 121 -14.08 11.10 7.22
CA LEU A 121 -13.89 11.87 6.00
C LEU A 121 -14.05 11.03 4.72
N TYR A 122 -14.45 9.76 4.84
CA TYR A 122 -14.67 8.89 3.69
C TYR A 122 -15.74 9.48 2.77
N LEU A 123 -15.39 9.68 1.49
CA LEU A 123 -16.32 10.14 0.46
C LEU A 123 -16.73 8.98 -0.45
N CYS A 124 -15.74 8.28 -0.99
CA CYS A 124 -15.89 7.13 -1.88
C CYS A 124 -14.57 6.36 -1.93
N PRO A 125 -14.49 5.18 -2.59
CA PRO A 125 -13.24 4.42 -2.64
C PRO A 125 -12.06 5.18 -3.29
N ALA A 126 -12.33 6.18 -4.14
CA ALA A 126 -11.32 7.03 -4.76
C ALA A 126 -10.92 8.25 -3.92
N GLY A 127 -11.72 8.62 -2.92
CA GLY A 127 -11.48 9.70 -1.96
C GLY A 127 -11.63 9.17 -0.54
N ASP A 128 -10.73 8.24 -0.20
CA ASP A 128 -10.66 7.57 1.10
C ASP A 128 -9.30 7.91 1.74
N PRO A 129 -9.26 8.94 2.60
CA PRO A 129 -8.00 9.38 3.17
C PRO A 129 -7.46 8.37 4.21
N GLU A 130 -8.30 7.49 4.78
CA GLU A 130 -7.81 6.37 5.59
C GLU A 130 -7.02 5.39 4.70
N ALA A 131 -7.52 5.08 3.51
CA ALA A 131 -6.82 4.21 2.56
C ALA A 131 -5.49 4.83 2.08
N ASP A 132 -5.44 6.15 1.86
CA ASP A 132 -4.21 6.85 1.47
C ASP A 132 -3.17 6.88 2.60
N LEU A 133 -3.60 7.07 3.86
CA LEU A 133 -2.74 6.88 5.02
C LEU A 133 -2.21 5.45 5.09
N LEU A 134 -3.06 4.44 4.95
CA LEU A 134 -2.66 3.03 5.00
C LEU A 134 -1.65 2.67 3.91
N ARG A 135 -1.85 3.18 2.69
CA ARG A 135 -0.88 3.03 1.58
C ARG A 135 0.47 3.66 1.95
N THR A 136 0.45 4.84 2.55
CA THR A 136 1.65 5.54 3.02
C THR A 136 2.40 4.74 4.07
N LEU A 137 1.70 4.28 5.11
CA LEU A 137 2.29 3.44 6.16
C LEU A 137 2.88 2.15 5.60
N ALA A 138 2.20 1.51 4.64
CA ALA A 138 2.69 0.31 3.99
C ALA A 138 4.00 0.55 3.21
N LEU A 139 4.21 1.74 2.65
CA LEU A 139 5.40 2.08 1.89
C LEU A 139 6.54 2.66 2.73
N CYS A 140 6.23 3.17 3.92
CA CYS A 140 7.19 3.82 4.82
C CYS A 140 7.59 2.98 6.04
N GLN A 141 6.94 1.84 6.29
CA GLN A 141 7.29 0.94 7.39
C GLN A 141 8.74 0.43 7.29
N HIS A 142 9.43 0.45 8.43
CA HIS A 142 10.83 0.03 8.57
C HIS A 142 11.02 -1.03 9.68
N ASN A 143 9.94 -1.53 10.27
CA ASN A 143 9.94 -2.61 11.25
C ASN A 143 8.64 -3.44 11.19
N GLN A 144 8.53 -4.47 12.03
CA GLN A 144 7.37 -5.38 12.10
C GLN A 144 6.14 -4.79 12.83
N GLY A 145 6.20 -3.57 13.35
CA GLY A 145 5.20 -3.02 14.26
C GLY A 145 3.78 -2.92 13.68
N LEU A 146 3.64 -2.94 12.35
CA LEU A 146 2.35 -2.90 11.65
C LEU A 146 1.82 -4.28 11.22
N LEU A 147 2.53 -5.38 11.50
CA LEU A 147 2.08 -6.73 11.11
C LEU A 147 0.64 -7.02 11.58
N SER A 148 0.35 -6.76 12.86
CA SER A 148 -0.99 -6.98 13.42
C SER A 148 -2.04 -6.14 12.70
N LEU A 149 -1.75 -4.88 12.37
CA LEU A 149 -2.65 -4.02 11.60
C LEU A 149 -2.96 -4.67 10.23
N TRP A 150 -1.94 -5.06 9.48
CA TRP A 150 -2.11 -5.61 8.14
C TRP A 150 -2.90 -6.91 8.13
N MET A 151 -2.66 -7.78 9.12
CA MET A 151 -3.41 -9.01 9.29
C MET A 151 -4.89 -8.76 9.61
N ARG A 152 -5.21 -7.77 10.45
CA ARG A 152 -6.60 -7.38 10.76
C ARG A 152 -7.34 -6.87 9.52
N LEU A 153 -6.66 -6.09 8.66
CA LEU A 153 -7.23 -5.65 7.38
C LEU A 153 -7.50 -6.82 6.43
N CYS A 154 -6.59 -7.80 6.34
CA CYS A 154 -6.81 -9.02 5.55
C CYS A 154 -7.97 -9.86 6.08
N ARG A 155 -8.28 -9.77 7.37
CA ARG A 155 -9.44 -10.41 8.00
C ARG A 155 -10.72 -9.59 7.92
N LEU A 156 -10.71 -8.43 7.24
CA LEU A 156 -11.84 -7.51 7.15
C LEU A 156 -12.53 -7.27 8.51
N GLU A 157 -11.74 -7.20 9.58
CA GLU A 157 -12.26 -6.91 10.91
C GLU A 157 -12.92 -5.53 10.94
N GLU A 158 -13.89 -5.34 11.83
CA GLU A 158 -14.68 -4.08 11.94
C GLU A 158 -15.57 -3.79 10.73
N ASP A 159 -16.04 -4.83 10.01
CA ASP A 159 -16.96 -4.72 8.87
C ASP A 159 -16.45 -3.75 7.78
N ARG A 160 -15.15 -3.86 7.48
CA ARG A 160 -14.48 -2.94 6.54
C ARG A 160 -14.82 -3.27 5.09
N PRO A 161 -14.91 -2.25 4.22
CA PRO A 161 -15.02 -2.46 2.78
C PRO A 161 -13.86 -3.29 2.20
N LEU A 162 -14.14 -4.05 1.14
CA LEU A 162 -13.18 -4.97 0.52
C LEU A 162 -11.84 -4.33 0.13
N HIS A 163 -11.83 -3.07 -0.34
CA HIS A 163 -10.59 -2.41 -0.79
C HIS A 163 -9.56 -2.22 0.34
N PHE A 164 -9.97 -2.26 1.61
CA PHE A 164 -9.03 -2.26 2.73
C PHE A 164 -8.19 -3.53 2.80
N ALA A 165 -8.67 -4.66 2.28
CA ALA A 165 -7.88 -5.88 2.18
C ALA A 165 -6.71 -5.71 1.19
N SER A 166 -6.87 -4.95 0.10
CA SER A 166 -5.76 -4.61 -0.80
C SER A 166 -4.66 -3.84 -0.06
N MET A 167 -5.04 -2.93 0.86
CA MET A 167 -4.07 -2.23 1.72
C MET A 167 -3.40 -3.17 2.72
N GLY A 168 -4.16 -4.11 3.31
CA GLY A 168 -3.60 -5.17 4.16
C GLY A 168 -2.56 -6.02 3.43
N LEU A 169 -2.89 -6.51 2.23
CA LEU A 169 -1.98 -7.32 1.41
C LEU A 169 -0.77 -6.50 0.94
N LEU A 170 -0.94 -5.23 0.55
CA LEU A 170 0.17 -4.33 0.25
C LEU A 170 1.10 -4.16 1.46
N GLY A 171 0.52 -3.92 2.65
CA GLY A 171 1.23 -3.81 3.91
C GLY A 171 2.07 -5.05 4.21
N LEU A 172 1.49 -6.25 4.11
CA LEU A 172 2.20 -7.51 4.31
C LEU A 172 3.32 -7.72 3.29
N ARG A 173 3.11 -7.35 2.02
CA ARG A 173 4.12 -7.46 0.95
C ARG A 173 5.31 -6.53 1.13
N LYS A 174 5.09 -5.41 1.82
CA LYS A 174 6.10 -4.39 2.09
C LYS A 174 6.67 -4.46 3.49
N LEU A 175 6.15 -5.38 4.30
CA LEU A 175 6.63 -5.61 5.65
C LEU A 175 8.13 -5.98 5.59
N PRO A 176 8.99 -5.28 6.35
CA PRO A 176 10.42 -5.58 6.41
C PRO A 176 10.69 -6.99 6.96
N ASP A 177 11.95 -7.36 7.17
CA ASP A 177 12.31 -8.49 8.03
C ASP A 177 12.49 -8.05 9.50
N GLU A 178 12.95 -8.95 10.37
CA GLU A 178 13.23 -8.65 11.79
C GLU A 178 14.37 -7.64 11.97
N ASN A 179 15.23 -7.48 10.96
CA ASN A 179 16.34 -6.53 10.95
C ASN A 179 15.95 -5.19 10.29
N GLY A 180 14.67 -5.01 9.92
CA GLY A 180 14.17 -3.81 9.25
C GLY A 180 14.58 -3.71 7.78
N LYS A 181 15.09 -4.79 7.17
CA LYS A 181 15.45 -4.78 5.75
C LYS A 181 14.20 -4.96 4.88
N PRO A 182 14.10 -4.27 3.74
CA PRO A 182 13.05 -4.53 2.77
C PRO A 182 13.05 -6.01 2.33
N PRO A 183 11.88 -6.60 2.06
CA PRO A 183 11.79 -8.01 1.70
C PRO A 183 12.44 -8.26 0.32
N GLY A 184 13.35 -9.23 0.25
CA GLY A 184 13.99 -9.68 -0.99
C GLY A 184 13.10 -10.54 -1.90
N GLY A 185 11.88 -10.86 -1.45
CA GLY A 185 10.93 -11.74 -2.13
C GLY A 185 9.50 -11.50 -1.63
N LEU A 186 8.62 -12.49 -1.80
CA LEU A 186 7.28 -12.45 -1.21
C LEU A 186 7.39 -12.86 0.27
N PRO A 187 7.02 -12.01 1.24
CA PRO A 187 7.06 -12.38 2.66
C PRO A 187 6.08 -13.52 2.98
N GLU A 188 6.50 -14.45 3.84
CA GLU A 188 5.69 -15.62 4.25
C GLU A 188 4.32 -15.24 4.82
N VAL A 189 4.26 -14.12 5.55
CA VAL A 189 3.01 -13.62 6.15
C VAL A 189 1.94 -13.29 5.11
N VAL A 190 2.32 -13.04 3.85
CA VAL A 190 1.35 -12.76 2.77
C VAL A 190 0.49 -13.99 2.47
N PHE A 191 1.04 -15.21 2.54
CA PHE A 191 0.26 -16.44 2.32
C PHE A 191 -0.86 -16.57 3.35
N SER A 192 -0.55 -16.30 4.62
CA SER A 192 -1.55 -16.25 5.70
C SER A 192 -2.59 -15.16 5.48
N GLY A 193 -2.18 -13.98 5.01
CA GLY A 193 -3.10 -12.89 4.64
C GLY A 193 -4.10 -13.31 3.54
N ILE A 194 -3.61 -13.97 2.49
CA ILE A 194 -4.43 -14.47 1.37
C ILE A 194 -5.44 -15.53 1.84
N VAL A 195 -5.00 -16.49 2.66
CA VAL A 195 -5.86 -17.56 3.21
C VAL A 195 -6.94 -16.97 4.12
N ASN A 196 -6.55 -16.07 5.02
CA ASN A 196 -7.50 -15.40 5.92
C ASN A 196 -8.57 -14.62 5.16
N LEU A 197 -8.16 -13.87 4.13
CA LEU A 197 -9.09 -13.10 3.31
C LEU A 197 -10.11 -13.98 2.59
N ALA A 198 -9.68 -15.08 1.95
CA ALA A 198 -10.60 -16.02 1.31
C ALA A 198 -11.62 -16.60 2.31
N ASN A 199 -11.14 -17.00 3.48
CA ASN A 199 -11.99 -17.61 4.51
C ASN A 199 -12.99 -16.62 5.10
N VAL A 200 -12.62 -15.35 5.29
CA VAL A 200 -13.55 -14.31 5.75
C VAL A 200 -14.60 -14.00 4.69
N ILE A 201 -14.18 -13.78 3.43
CA ILE A 201 -15.12 -13.50 2.34
C ILE A 201 -16.12 -14.66 2.17
N GLY A 202 -15.65 -15.91 2.21
CA GLY A 202 -16.52 -17.08 2.09
C GLY A 202 -17.50 -17.29 3.25
N LYS A 203 -17.26 -16.66 4.41
CA LYS A 203 -18.19 -16.66 5.56
C LYS A 203 -19.19 -15.51 5.51
N GLN A 204 -18.90 -14.45 4.76
CA GLN A 204 -19.79 -13.29 4.66
C GLN A 204 -20.97 -13.57 3.71
N VAL A 205 -22.16 -13.10 4.09
CA VAL A 205 -23.45 -13.43 3.44
C VAL A 205 -23.74 -12.55 2.19
N ARG A 206 -22.93 -11.54 1.86
CA ARG A 206 -23.19 -10.59 0.76
C ARG A 206 -21.94 -10.17 -0.02
N PRO A 207 -22.11 -9.92 -1.32
CA PRO A 207 -22.25 -10.98 -2.31
C PRO A 207 -20.92 -11.71 -2.48
N GLU A 208 -20.90 -13.02 -2.17
CA GLU A 208 -19.72 -13.92 -2.30
C GLU A 208 -19.02 -13.76 -3.67
N LYS A 209 -19.78 -13.48 -4.73
CA LYS A 209 -19.27 -13.31 -6.08
C LYS A 209 -18.27 -12.15 -6.20
N GLU A 210 -18.62 -10.95 -5.72
CA GLU A 210 -17.75 -9.77 -5.83
C GLU A 210 -16.48 -9.96 -5.00
N GLY A 211 -16.61 -10.43 -3.75
CA GLY A 211 -15.46 -10.70 -2.89
C GLY A 211 -14.54 -11.78 -3.45
N LYS A 212 -15.10 -12.82 -4.08
CA LYS A 212 -14.33 -13.88 -4.74
C LYS A 212 -13.59 -13.38 -5.97
N GLU A 213 -14.25 -12.59 -6.83
CA GLU A 213 -13.63 -11.97 -8.00
C GLU A 213 -12.50 -11.04 -7.58
N PHE A 214 -12.74 -10.20 -6.57
CA PHE A 214 -11.74 -9.36 -5.93
C PHE A 214 -10.55 -10.18 -5.41
N TRP A 215 -10.80 -11.25 -4.66
CA TRP A 215 -9.74 -12.12 -4.14
C TRP A 215 -8.90 -12.74 -5.27
N PHE A 216 -9.55 -13.26 -6.33
CA PHE A 216 -8.83 -13.83 -7.46
C PHE A 216 -7.97 -12.78 -8.17
N LEU A 217 -8.47 -11.55 -8.32
CA LEU A 217 -7.72 -10.45 -8.92
C LEU A 217 -6.47 -10.12 -8.10
N GLU A 218 -6.62 -9.95 -6.79
CA GLU A 218 -5.51 -9.65 -5.86
C GLU A 218 -4.45 -10.77 -5.88
N VAL A 219 -4.87 -12.03 -5.73
CA VAL A 219 -3.93 -13.16 -5.70
C VAL A 219 -3.22 -13.33 -7.03
N ARG A 220 -3.92 -13.17 -8.17
CA ARG A 220 -3.27 -13.20 -9.49
C ARG A 220 -2.29 -12.05 -9.68
N ALA A 221 -2.63 -10.84 -9.24
CA ALA A 221 -1.72 -9.70 -9.28
C ALA A 221 -0.47 -9.94 -8.44
N ILE A 222 -0.61 -10.57 -7.27
CA ILE A 222 0.52 -10.99 -6.43
C ILE A 222 1.35 -12.05 -7.16
N MET A 223 0.73 -13.13 -7.66
CA MET A 223 1.46 -14.19 -8.36
C MET A 223 2.20 -13.68 -9.61
N ALA A 224 1.59 -12.75 -10.35
CA ALA A 224 2.21 -12.12 -11.52
C ALA A 224 3.38 -11.21 -11.11
N ARG A 225 3.27 -10.48 -10.00
CA ARG A 225 4.35 -9.61 -9.49
C ARG A 225 5.52 -10.42 -8.91
N TYR A 226 5.28 -11.63 -8.42
CA TYR A 226 6.29 -12.53 -7.89
C TYR A 226 6.28 -13.86 -8.65
N PRO A 227 6.77 -13.93 -9.90
CA PRO A 227 6.75 -15.16 -10.69
C PRO A 227 7.51 -16.30 -9.99
N ARG A 228 6.82 -17.42 -9.80
CA ARG A 228 7.31 -18.63 -9.11
C ARG A 228 6.63 -19.87 -9.68
N THR A 229 7.25 -21.04 -9.55
CA THR A 229 6.65 -22.31 -10.02
C THR A 229 5.36 -22.63 -9.27
N SER A 230 4.51 -23.46 -9.88
CA SER A 230 3.38 -24.08 -9.17
C SER A 230 3.83 -24.89 -7.95
N HIS A 231 5.06 -25.43 -7.95
CA HIS A 231 5.59 -26.16 -6.79
C HIS A 231 5.81 -25.22 -5.61
N TYR A 232 6.49 -24.08 -5.81
CA TYR A 232 6.68 -23.06 -4.77
C TYR A 232 5.33 -22.63 -4.17
N TRP A 233 4.36 -22.24 -4.99
CA TRP A 233 3.05 -21.84 -4.48
C TRP A 233 2.36 -22.95 -3.67
N THR A 234 2.45 -24.20 -4.15
CA THR A 234 1.87 -25.33 -3.41
C THR A 234 2.59 -25.58 -2.09
N GLU A 235 3.92 -25.50 -2.06
CA GLU A 235 4.75 -25.69 -0.87
C GLU A 235 4.38 -24.72 0.25
N HIS A 236 4.18 -23.45 -0.09
CA HIS A 236 3.88 -22.41 0.90
C HIS A 236 2.40 -22.37 1.31
N PHE A 237 1.47 -22.69 0.41
CA PHE A 237 0.04 -22.71 0.77
C PHE A 237 -0.41 -24.01 1.45
N LEU A 238 0.19 -25.16 1.12
CA LEU A 238 -0.25 -26.46 1.62
C LEU A 238 -0.30 -26.54 3.16
N PRO A 239 0.72 -26.08 3.92
CA PRO A 239 0.67 -26.09 5.39
C PRO A 239 -0.45 -25.24 5.98
N LEU A 240 -0.93 -24.22 5.25
CA LEU A 240 -1.95 -23.29 5.74
C LEU A 240 -3.39 -23.78 5.50
N VAL A 241 -3.58 -24.73 4.58
CA VAL A 241 -4.92 -25.19 4.18
C VAL A 241 -5.13 -26.70 4.36
N SER A 242 -4.09 -27.47 4.67
CA SER A 242 -4.17 -28.93 4.82
C SER A 242 -4.99 -29.37 6.04
N SER A 243 -5.07 -28.56 7.10
CA SER A 243 -5.89 -28.83 8.28
C SER A 243 -7.39 -28.66 8.02
N GLU A 244 -7.75 -27.87 7.01
CA GLU A 244 -9.13 -27.57 6.61
C GLU A 244 -9.27 -27.63 5.08
N PRO A 245 -9.16 -28.84 4.47
CA PRO A 245 -9.16 -29.00 3.01
C PRO A 245 -10.48 -28.54 2.35
N ASP A 246 -11.57 -28.47 3.13
CA ASP A 246 -12.88 -27.99 2.68
C ASP A 246 -13.09 -26.47 2.86
N SER A 247 -12.09 -25.75 3.39
CA SER A 247 -12.16 -24.29 3.57
C SER A 247 -12.32 -23.55 2.24
N THR A 248 -12.86 -22.34 2.31
CA THR A 248 -13.00 -21.46 1.13
C THR A 248 -11.64 -21.18 0.50
N ALA A 249 -10.62 -20.92 1.32
CA ALA A 249 -9.25 -20.73 0.88
C ALA A 249 -8.73 -21.94 0.10
N ALA A 250 -8.84 -23.16 0.63
CA ALA A 250 -8.41 -24.39 -0.05
C ALA A 250 -9.07 -24.54 -1.42
N LYS A 251 -10.41 -24.39 -1.48
CA LYS A 251 -11.20 -24.48 -2.72
C LYS A 251 -10.80 -23.45 -3.76
N TRP A 252 -10.56 -22.20 -3.34
CA TRP A 252 -10.22 -21.12 -4.27
C TRP A 252 -8.77 -21.18 -4.73
N LEU A 253 -7.83 -21.48 -3.83
CA LEU A 253 -6.43 -21.70 -4.18
C LEU A 253 -6.26 -22.89 -5.12
N GLY A 254 -7.01 -23.99 -4.91
CA GLY A 254 -7.01 -25.13 -5.82
C GLY A 254 -7.45 -24.81 -7.25
N LYS A 255 -8.21 -23.74 -7.47
CA LYS A 255 -8.58 -23.25 -8.82
C LYS A 255 -7.44 -22.47 -9.51
N LEU A 256 -6.54 -21.86 -8.74
CA LEU A 256 -5.37 -21.14 -9.24
C LEU A 256 -4.15 -22.05 -9.37
N ILE A 257 -4.03 -23.05 -8.49
CA ILE A 257 -2.85 -23.90 -8.35
C ILE A 257 -3.30 -25.37 -8.48
N PRO A 258 -3.37 -25.93 -9.70
CA PRO A 258 -3.85 -27.29 -9.91
C PRO A 258 -3.10 -28.36 -9.13
N LYS A 259 -1.78 -28.18 -8.91
CA LYS A 259 -0.97 -29.10 -8.10
C LYS A 259 -1.41 -29.14 -6.64
N LEU A 260 -1.75 -27.99 -6.04
CA LEU A 260 -2.29 -27.91 -4.69
C LEU A 260 -3.63 -28.66 -4.60
N LYS A 261 -4.51 -28.49 -5.58
CA LYS A 261 -5.77 -29.23 -5.66
C LYS A 261 -5.55 -30.74 -5.67
N ALA A 262 -4.65 -31.24 -6.52
CA ALA A 262 -4.35 -32.67 -6.61
C ALA A 262 -3.81 -33.25 -5.29
N VAL A 263 -3.01 -32.49 -4.54
CA VAL A 263 -2.50 -32.92 -3.22
C VAL A 263 -3.61 -32.95 -2.17
N LEU A 264 -4.46 -31.91 -2.13
CA LEU A 264 -5.57 -31.83 -1.17
C LEU A 264 -6.63 -32.92 -1.40
N GLU A 265 -6.84 -33.33 -2.65
CA GLU A 265 -7.74 -34.43 -3.03
C GLU A 265 -7.11 -35.82 -2.84
N GLY A 266 -5.85 -35.91 -2.39
CA GLY A 266 -5.14 -37.18 -2.22
C GLY A 266 -4.70 -37.86 -3.52
N HIS A 267 -4.84 -37.20 -4.67
CA HIS A 267 -4.42 -37.69 -5.97
C HIS A 267 -2.89 -37.67 -6.16
N GLN A 268 -2.17 -36.90 -5.35
CA GLN A 268 -0.71 -36.78 -5.42
C GLN A 268 -0.10 -36.71 -4.02
N GLN A 269 0.90 -37.56 -3.73
CA GLN A 269 1.68 -37.47 -2.49
C GLN A 269 2.61 -36.24 -2.54
N TRP A 270 2.61 -35.43 -1.49
CA TRP A 270 3.55 -34.32 -1.35
C TRP A 270 4.85 -34.81 -0.70
N PRO A 271 6.02 -34.63 -1.34
CA PRO A 271 7.29 -35.07 -0.77
C PRO A 271 7.61 -34.29 0.52
N LYS A 272 8.26 -34.95 1.49
CA LYS A 272 8.74 -34.29 2.71
C LYS A 272 9.78 -33.20 2.34
N ALA A 273 9.71 -32.05 3.01
CA ALA A 273 10.20 -30.73 2.63
C ALA A 273 11.73 -30.52 2.45
N THR A 274 12.53 -31.53 2.14
CA THR A 274 14.00 -31.42 2.12
C THR A 274 14.62 -31.15 0.75
N GLN A 275 13.83 -30.83 -0.27
CA GLN A 275 14.32 -30.89 -1.66
C GLN A 275 13.76 -29.76 -2.53
N PHE A 276 14.67 -28.83 -2.88
CA PHE A 276 14.65 -27.93 -4.06
C PHE A 276 14.05 -26.51 -3.93
N LEU A 277 14.90 -25.55 -3.51
CA LEU A 277 14.76 -24.15 -3.92
C LEU A 277 15.67 -23.88 -5.13
N ARG A 278 15.13 -23.95 -6.36
CA ARG A 278 15.81 -23.43 -7.56
C ARG A 278 14.97 -22.33 -8.22
N ARG A 279 15.63 -21.26 -8.68
CA ARG A 279 15.02 -20.25 -9.55
C ARG A 279 14.66 -20.85 -10.92
N VAL A 280 13.55 -20.39 -11.46
CA VAL A 280 12.92 -20.90 -12.68
C VAL A 280 13.56 -20.29 -13.93
N PRO A 281 13.95 -21.10 -14.94
CA PRO A 281 14.38 -20.61 -16.25
C PRO A 281 13.25 -19.91 -17.02
N LEU A 282 13.63 -19.12 -18.03
CA LEU A 282 12.69 -18.30 -18.80
C LEU A 282 11.64 -19.14 -19.55
N GLU A 283 11.96 -20.38 -19.95
CA GLU A 283 11.04 -21.24 -20.70
C GLU A 283 9.79 -21.62 -19.91
N GLU A 284 9.93 -21.98 -18.63
CA GLU A 284 8.80 -22.32 -17.75
C GLU A 284 7.91 -21.11 -17.42
N THR A 285 8.44 -19.89 -17.55
CA THR A 285 7.66 -18.66 -17.40
C THR A 285 6.67 -18.48 -18.55
N ASN A 286 7.02 -18.95 -19.76
CA ASN A 286 6.15 -18.88 -20.93
C ASN A 286 4.94 -19.83 -20.80
N ASP A 287 5.11 -21.00 -20.17
CA ASP A 287 4.02 -21.93 -19.90
C ASP A 287 3.00 -21.35 -18.90
N MET A 288 3.49 -20.64 -17.89
CA MET A 288 2.62 -19.93 -16.95
C MET A 288 1.84 -18.79 -17.63
N ILE A 289 2.47 -18.05 -18.54
CA ILE A 289 1.79 -17.03 -19.34
C ILE A 289 0.75 -17.67 -20.27
N ALA A 290 1.05 -18.82 -20.87
CA ALA A 290 0.11 -19.57 -21.71
C ALA A 290 -1.10 -20.11 -20.92
N MET A 291 -0.90 -20.53 -19.67
CA MET A 291 -1.99 -20.92 -18.77
C MET A 291 -2.92 -19.76 -18.41
N LEU A 292 -2.39 -18.54 -18.29
CA LEU A 292 -3.18 -17.34 -18.02
C LEU A 292 -3.98 -16.88 -19.26
N LYS A 293 -3.47 -17.10 -20.47
CA LYS A 293 -4.14 -16.74 -21.73
C LYS A 293 -5.22 -17.71 -22.19
N LYS A 294 -5.22 -18.96 -21.72
CA LYS A 294 -6.22 -19.99 -22.12
C LYS A 294 -7.59 -19.87 -21.43
N LYS A 295 -7.83 -18.81 -20.65
CA LYS A 295 -9.08 -18.61 -19.88
C LYS A 295 -9.81 -17.29 -20.20
N GLU A 296 -9.38 -16.59 -21.24
CA GLU A 296 -10.22 -15.62 -21.97
C GLU A 296 -10.98 -16.37 -23.08
#